data_AF-A0A7V2AU13-F1
#
_entry.id   AF-A0A7V2AU13-F1
#
_cell.length_a   1.000
_cell.length_b   1.000
_cell.length_c   1.000
_cell.angle_alpha   90.00
_cell.angle_beta   90.00
_cell.angle_gamma   90.00
#
_symmetry.space_group_name_H-M   'P 1'
#
loop_
_entity.id
_entity.type
_entity.pdbx_description
1 polymer ?
#
loop_
_entity_poly.entity_id
_entity_poly.type
_entity_poly.pdbx_seq_one_letter_code
_entity_poly.pdbx_strand_id
1 'polypeptide(L)'
;MFTHVAAGALAGAYAPNLYLAPVFGLGSHVVLDMIPHHDFEKMKVEIILALVAIALLAAAGAMAPPVILGVLFGILPDLENLLWKTGRIRADQKIFPGHVGVLKHGAPAGISSIYLQAAFSLLAVAFLVWRG
;
A
#
# COMPACT_ATOMS: atom_id res chain seq x y z
N MET A 1 -2.33 4.98 -0.49
CA MET A 1 -1.04 4.49 -1.04
C MET A 1 0.14 4.29 -0.06
N PHE A 2 0.62 5.28 0.72
CA PHE A 2 1.89 5.10 1.48
C PHE A 2 1.83 3.99 2.55
N THR A 3 0.67 3.78 3.18
CA THR A 3 0.45 2.68 4.12
C THR A 3 0.49 1.32 3.43
N HIS A 4 0.01 1.23 2.18
CA HIS A 4 0.12 0.01 1.37
C HIS A 4 1.56 -0.28 0.94
N VAL A 5 2.40 0.73 0.70
CA VAL A 5 3.84 0.53 0.50
C VAL A 5 4.45 -0.13 1.73
N ALA A 6 4.22 0.43 2.92
CA ALA A 6 4.80 -0.08 4.15
C ALA A 6 4.30 -1.50 4.50
N ALA A 7 3.00 -1.74 4.37
CA ALA A 7 2.42 -3.05 4.60
C ALA A 7 2.85 -4.08 3.55
N GLY A 8 2.91 -3.69 2.28
CA GLY A 8 3.39 -4.54 1.19
C GLY A 8 4.86 -4.91 1.38
N ALA A 9 5.70 -3.96 1.78
CA ALA A 9 7.10 -4.22 2.12
C ALA A 9 7.21 -5.23 3.27
N LEU A 10 6.46 -5.01 4.35
CA LEU A 10 6.44 -5.90 5.50
C LEU A 10 5.95 -7.30 5.13
N ALA A 11 4.82 -7.40 4.42
CA ALA A 11 4.25 -8.66 3.97
C ALA A 11 5.20 -9.42 3.03
N GLY A 12 5.85 -8.71 2.10
CA GLY A 12 6.89 -9.26 1.23
C GLY A 12 8.10 -9.79 2.00
N ALA A 13 8.53 -9.10 3.06
CA ALA A 13 9.63 -9.54 3.93
C ALA A 13 9.33 -10.79 4.76
N TYR A 14 8.05 -11.14 4.91
CA TYR A 14 7.56 -12.35 5.58
C TYR A 14 6.99 -13.38 4.61
N ALA A 15 7.04 -13.13 3.31
CA ALA A 15 6.62 -14.10 2.31
C ALA A 15 7.54 -15.35 2.41
N PRO A 16 6.99 -16.57 2.43
CA PRO A 16 7.79 -17.81 2.59
C PRO A 16 8.80 -18.03 1.46
N ASN A 17 8.54 -17.44 0.29
CA ASN A 17 9.42 -17.45 -0.86
C ASN A 17 9.07 -16.29 -1.81
N LEU A 18 9.91 -16.09 -2.83
CA LEU A 18 9.77 -15.02 -3.81
C LEU A 18 8.42 -15.06 -4.56
N TYR A 19 7.91 -16.24 -4.89
CA TYR A 19 6.68 -16.39 -5.68
C TYR A 19 5.40 -16.08 -4.90
N LEU A 20 5.45 -16.17 -3.57
CA LEU A 20 4.33 -15.82 -2.70
C LEU A 20 4.33 -14.34 -2.29
N ALA A 21 5.44 -13.62 -2.47
CA ALA A 21 5.50 -12.20 -2.12
C ALA A 21 4.44 -11.33 -2.83
N PRO A 22 4.11 -11.53 -4.12
CA PRO A 22 2.98 -10.86 -4.77
C PRO A 22 1.63 -11.10 -4.07
N VAL A 23 1.37 -12.35 -3.67
CA VAL A 23 0.12 -12.73 -2.98
C VAL A 23 0.04 -12.06 -1.61
N PHE A 24 1.15 -12.04 -0.88
CA PHE A 24 1.25 -11.36 0.41
C PHE A 24 1.09 -9.84 0.27
N GLY A 25 1.70 -9.24 -0.77
CA GLY A 25 1.51 -7.83 -1.12
C GLY A 25 0.05 -7.49 -1.38
N LEU A 26 -0.61 -8.21 -2.30
CA LEU A 26 -2.04 -8.04 -2.59
C LEU A 26 -2.92 -8.27 -1.35
N GLY A 27 -2.63 -9.30 -0.56
CA GLY A 27 -3.35 -9.59 0.67
C GLY A 27 -3.25 -8.44 1.68
N SER A 28 -2.06 -7.84 1.81
CA SER A 28 -1.86 -6.67 2.68
C SER A 28 -2.67 -5.46 2.23
N HIS A 29 -2.81 -5.26 0.91
CA HIS A 29 -3.66 -4.21 0.36
C HIS A 29 -5.12 -4.42 0.78
N VAL A 30 -5.66 -5.62 0.51
CA VAL A 30 -7.03 -5.98 0.85
C VAL A 30 -7.31 -5.79 2.35
N VAL A 31 -6.41 -6.24 3.21
CA VAL A 31 -6.57 -6.10 4.67
C VAL A 31 -6.63 -4.63 5.07
N LEU A 32 -5.74 -3.79 4.54
CA LEU A 32 -5.73 -2.36 4.85
C LEU A 32 -6.97 -1.65 4.33
N ASP A 33 -7.42 -1.98 3.12
CA ASP A 33 -8.64 -1.43 2.51
C ASP A 33 -9.88 -1.71 3.36
N MET A 34 -9.92 -2.82 4.08
CA MET A 34 -11.06 -3.21 4.92
C MET A 34 -11.07 -2.52 6.29
N ILE A 35 -9.94 -1.95 6.74
CA ILE A 35 -9.81 -1.25 8.02
C ILE A 35 -10.28 0.19 7.83
N PRO A 36 -11.06 0.79 8.73
CA PRO A 36 -11.40 2.22 8.65
C PRO A 36 -10.14 3.09 8.56
N HIS A 37 -10.02 3.89 7.50
CA HIS A 37 -8.86 4.73 7.22
C HIS A 37 -9.26 6.04 6.55
N HIS A 38 -8.31 6.99 6.49
CA HIS A 38 -8.48 8.25 5.78
C HIS A 38 -7.85 8.16 4.40
N ASP A 39 -8.67 8.43 3.38
CA ASP A 39 -8.22 8.64 2.01
C ASP A 39 -7.82 10.10 1.79
N PHE A 40 -6.69 10.34 1.13
CA PHE A 40 -6.34 11.71 0.77
C PHE A 40 -7.10 12.12 -0.49
N GLU A 41 -7.76 13.28 -0.43
CA GLU A 41 -8.38 13.87 -1.61
C GLU A 41 -7.34 14.17 -2.71
N LYS A 42 -6.16 14.65 -2.30
CA LYS A 42 -5.07 15.03 -3.20
C LYS A 42 -4.14 13.86 -3.45
N MET A 43 -4.34 13.17 -4.56
CA MET A 43 -3.49 12.05 -5.02
C MET A 43 -1.98 12.38 -5.04
N LYS A 44 -1.61 13.63 -5.32
CA LYS A 44 -0.19 14.06 -5.27
C LYS A 44 0.45 13.84 -3.89
N VAL A 45 -0.29 14.06 -2.81
CA VAL A 45 0.21 13.87 -1.44
C VAL A 45 0.49 12.40 -1.19
N GLU A 46 -0.41 11.51 -1.60
CA GLU A 46 -0.20 10.07 -1.45
C GLU A 46 1.00 9.56 -2.24
N ILE A 47 1.16 10.03 -3.49
CA ILE A 47 2.30 9.70 -4.34
C ILE A 47 3.60 10.12 -3.69
N ILE A 48 3.68 11.36 -3.19
CA ILE A 48 4.88 11.86 -2.50
C ILE A 48 5.19 10.99 -1.28
N LEU A 49 4.21 10.72 -0.41
CA LEU A 49 4.42 9.91 0.79
C LEU A 49 4.85 8.47 0.47
N ALA A 50 4.26 7.87 -0.56
CA ALA A 50 4.65 6.54 -1.02
C ALA A 50 6.09 6.52 -1.56
N LEU A 51 6.47 7.52 -2.37
CA LEU A 51 7.83 7.64 -2.90
C LEU A 51 8.84 7.87 -1.78
N VAL A 52 8.50 8.67 -0.76
CA VAL A 52 9.34 8.85 0.44
C VAL A 52 9.54 7.52 1.17
N ALA A 53 8.47 6.76 1.40
CA ALA A 53 8.59 5.44 2.05
C ALA A 53 9.47 4.47 1.24
N ILE A 54 9.30 4.41 -0.09
CA ILE A 54 10.14 3.59 -0.98
C ILE A 54 11.60 4.06 -0.93
N ALA A 55 11.84 5.37 -0.98
CA ALA A 55 13.19 5.93 -0.93
C ALA A 55 13.89 5.63 0.40
N LEU A 56 13.18 5.69 1.52
CA LEU A 56 13.72 5.31 2.84
C LEU A 56 14.09 3.83 2.90
N LEU A 57 13.22 2.94 2.42
CA LEU A 57 13.52 1.50 2.35
C LEU A 57 14.73 1.23 1.45
N ALA A 58 14.82 1.90 0.30
CA ALA A 58 15.93 1.74 -0.64
C ALA A 58 17.26 2.28 -0.08
N ALA A 59 17.25 3.48 0.52
CA ALA A 59 18.43 4.10 1.12
C ALA A 59 18.98 3.28 2.29
N ALA A 60 18.11 2.58 3.00
CA ALA A 60 18.48 1.67 4.08
C ALA A 60 18.88 0.26 3.61
N GLY A 61 18.88 -0.04 2.31
CA GLY A 61 19.20 -1.37 1.80
C GLY A 61 18.15 -2.44 2.07
N ALA A 62 16.96 -2.07 2.54
CA ALA A 62 15.88 -3.00 2.93
C ALA A 62 15.06 -3.55 1.72
N MET A 63 15.54 -3.34 0.49
CA MET A 63 14.83 -3.67 -0.75
C MET A 63 15.23 -5.03 -1.33
N ALA A 64 15.14 -6.08 -0.51
CA ALA A 64 15.32 -7.45 -1.00
C ALA A 64 14.23 -7.81 -2.04
N PRO A 65 14.47 -8.76 -2.97
CA PRO A 65 13.51 -9.08 -4.03
C PRO A 65 12.07 -9.41 -3.56
N PRO A 66 11.84 -10.17 -2.48
CA PRO A 66 10.49 -10.38 -1.94
C PRO A 66 9.84 -9.09 -1.43
N VAL A 67 10.60 -8.18 -0.83
CA VAL A 67 10.11 -6.87 -0.35
C VAL A 67 9.67 -6.02 -1.55
N ILE A 68 10.48 -5.97 -2.60
CA ILE A 68 10.14 -5.26 -3.84
C ILE A 68 8.82 -5.77 -4.41
N LEU A 69 8.67 -7.09 -4.54
CA LEU A 69 7.42 -7.69 -5.05
C LEU A 69 6.23 -7.39 -4.14
N GLY A 70 6.41 -7.47 -2.82
CA GLY A 70 5.38 -7.12 -1.85
C GLY A 70 4.92 -5.68 -1.97
N VAL A 71 5.85 -4.72 -2.11
CA VAL A 71 5.54 -3.30 -2.36
C VAL A 71 4.77 -3.14 -3.65
N LEU A 72 5.31 -3.66 -4.77
CA LEU A 72 4.71 -3.49 -6.09
C LEU A 72 3.27 -4.00 -6.14
N PHE A 73 3.02 -5.20 -5.60
CA PHE A 73 1.69 -5.79 -5.58
C PHE A 73 0.77 -5.21 -4.49
N GLY A 74 1.34 -4.68 -3.40
CA GLY A 74 0.58 -3.94 -2.38
C GLY A 74 0.02 -2.61 -2.90
N ILE A 75 0.69 -1.96 -3.84
CA ILE A 75 0.19 -0.71 -4.46
C ILE A 75 -0.41 -0.91 -5.86
N LEU A 76 -0.38 -2.13 -6.41
CA LEU A 76 -0.88 -2.39 -7.75
C LEU A 76 -2.38 -2.02 -7.89
N PRO A 77 -3.26 -2.32 -6.93
CA PRO A 77 -4.66 -1.88 -7.03
C PRO A 77 -4.79 -0.35 -7.05
N ASP A 78 -3.95 0.39 -6.33
CA ASP A 78 -3.99 1.87 -6.31
C ASP A 78 -3.79 2.48 -7.71
N LEU A 79 -3.08 1.79 -8.61
CA LEU A 79 -2.91 2.23 -10.00
C LEU A 79 -4.26 2.35 -10.71
N GLU A 80 -5.21 1.46 -10.44
CA GLU A 80 -6.56 1.54 -11.00
C GLU A 80 -7.27 2.83 -10.55
N ASN A 81 -7.18 3.16 -9.26
CA ASN A 81 -7.74 4.41 -8.74
C ASN A 81 -7.04 5.65 -9.32
N LEU A 82 -5.72 5.59 -9.53
CA LEU A 82 -4.96 6.64 -10.19
C LEU A 82 -5.41 6.84 -11.65
N LEU A 83 -5.54 5.76 -12.41
CA LEU A 83 -6.00 5.81 -13.80
C LEU A 83 -7.42 6.38 -13.88
N TRP A 84 -8.31 5.98 -12.96
CA TRP A 84 -9.66 6.50 -12.87
C TRP A 84 -9.70 7.99 -12.51
N LYS A 85 -8.99 8.42 -11.44
CA LYS A 85 -8.92 9.83 -11.02
C LYS A 85 -8.26 10.73 -12.06
N THR A 86 -7.43 10.17 -12.96
CA THR A 86 -6.81 10.91 -14.07
C THR A 86 -7.61 10.85 -15.38
N GLY A 87 -8.79 10.23 -15.38
CA GLY A 87 -9.67 10.12 -16.54
C GLY A 87 -9.17 9.16 -17.63
N ARG A 88 -8.15 8.33 -17.34
CA ARG A 88 -7.61 7.34 -18.28
C ARG A 88 -8.48 6.10 -18.39
N ILE A 89 -9.23 5.80 -17.34
CA ILE A 89 -10.28 4.77 -17.33
C ILE A 89 -11.56 5.32 -16.70
N ARG A 90 -12.70 4.75 -17.06
CA ARG A 90 -14.01 5.04 -16.48
C ARG A 90 -14.26 4.19 -15.23
N ALA A 91 -15.28 4.55 -14.45
CA ALA A 91 -15.64 3.82 -13.23
C ALA A 91 -16.07 2.36 -13.51
N ASP A 92 -16.75 2.09 -14.63
CA ASP A 92 -17.19 0.75 -15.06
C ASP A 92 -16.03 -0.13 -15.56
N GLN A 93 -14.83 0.43 -15.72
CA GLN A 93 -13.64 -0.30 -16.15
C GLN A 93 -12.77 -0.75 -14.96
N LYS A 94 -13.18 -0.43 -13.73
CA LYS A 94 -12.52 -0.95 -12.52
C LYS A 94 -12.83 -2.43 -12.34
N ILE A 95 -11.84 -3.21 -11.94
CA ILE A 95 -11.92 -4.65 -11.76
C ILE A 95 -11.46 -5.10 -10.37
N PHE A 96 -10.71 -4.27 -9.64
CA PHE A 96 -10.22 -4.69 -8.32
C PHE A 96 -11.40 -4.90 -7.36
N PRO A 97 -11.53 -6.06 -6.67
CA PRO A 97 -12.70 -6.39 -5.87
C PRO A 97 -13.07 -5.34 -4.81
N GLY A 98 -12.10 -4.64 -4.23
CA GLY A 98 -12.32 -3.54 -3.29
C GLY A 98 -12.95 -2.29 -3.93
N HIS A 99 -12.70 -2.05 -5.22
CA HIS A 99 -13.20 -0.87 -5.93
C HIS A 99 -14.56 -1.06 -6.59
N VAL A 100 -14.96 -2.31 -6.82
CA VAL A 100 -16.26 -2.66 -7.41
C VAL A 100 -17.30 -3.09 -6.37
N GLY A 101 -16.96 -2.98 -5.07
CA GLY A 101 -17.88 -3.27 -3.97
C GLY A 101 -18.07 -4.75 -3.65
N VAL A 102 -17.22 -5.64 -4.20
CA VAL A 102 -17.22 -7.08 -3.85
C VAL A 102 -16.62 -7.29 -2.46
N LEU A 103 -15.53 -6.58 -2.15
CA LEU A 103 -14.96 -6.54 -0.80
C LEU A 103 -15.45 -5.26 -0.10
N LYS A 104 -15.83 -5.41 1.17
CA LYS A 104 -16.29 -4.28 1.97
C LYS A 104 -15.11 -3.37 2.28
N HIS A 105 -15.07 -2.21 1.65
CA HIS A 105 -14.12 -1.17 1.98
C HIS A 105 -14.39 -0.59 3.38
N GLY A 106 -13.32 -0.20 4.07
CA GLY A 106 -13.35 0.37 5.40
C GLY A 106 -14.21 1.64 5.43
N ALA A 107 -14.85 1.90 6.56
CA ALA A 107 -15.60 3.14 6.71
C ALA A 107 -14.63 4.35 6.65
N PRO A 108 -15.04 5.49 6.07
CA PRO A 108 -14.23 6.69 6.09
C PRO A 108 -13.87 7.07 7.52
N ALA A 109 -12.58 7.14 7.82
CA ALA A 109 -12.10 7.59 9.11
C ALA A 109 -11.77 9.09 9.07
N GLY A 110 -11.93 9.75 10.22
CA GLY A 110 -11.53 11.14 10.37
C GLY A 110 -10.02 11.34 10.18
N ILE A 111 -9.61 12.61 10.03
CA ILE A 111 -8.22 13.00 9.78
C ILE A 111 -7.24 12.49 10.86
N SER A 112 -7.72 12.21 12.07
CA SER A 112 -6.91 11.62 13.15
C SER A 112 -6.39 10.22 12.82
N SER A 113 -7.04 9.47 11.93
CA SER A 113 -6.55 8.15 11.51
C SER A 113 -5.23 8.24 10.71
N ILE A 114 -4.89 9.41 10.15
CA ILE A 114 -3.59 9.65 9.52
C ILE A 114 -2.45 9.41 10.52
N TYR A 115 -2.64 9.73 11.81
CA TYR A 115 -1.60 9.48 12.82
C TYR A 115 -1.32 7.98 12.98
N LEU A 116 -2.36 7.14 12.93
CA LEU A 116 -2.22 5.69 12.98
C LEU A 116 -1.59 5.15 11.70
N GLN A 117 -2.04 5.62 10.53
CA GLN A 117 -1.46 5.25 9.23
C GLN A 117 0.02 5.62 9.16
N ALA A 118 0.39 6.81 9.64
CA ALA A 118 1.77 7.30 9.71
C ALA A 118 2.59 6.48 10.71
N ALA A 119 2.09 6.27 11.93
CA ALA A 119 2.77 5.48 12.95
C ALA A 119 3.04 4.05 12.48
N PHE A 120 2.02 3.37 11.92
CA PHE A 120 2.17 2.03 11.34
C PHE A 120 3.24 2.02 10.24
N SER A 121 3.18 2.97 9.30
CA SER A 121 4.11 3.00 8.18
C SER A 121 5.54 3.26 8.64
N LEU A 122 5.74 4.18 9.58
CA LEU A 122 7.04 4.49 10.16
C LEU A 122 7.60 3.29 10.93
N LEU A 123 6.78 2.62 11.74
CA LEU A 123 7.20 1.44 12.50
C LEU A 123 7.54 0.26 11.58
N ALA A 124 6.76 0.03 10.53
CA ALA A 124 7.03 -1.01 9.55
C ALA A 124 8.34 -0.74 8.78
N VAL A 125 8.55 0.50 8.32
CA VAL A 125 9.81 0.90 7.67
C VAL A 125 10.98 0.76 8.65
N ALA A 126 10.88 1.34 9.85
CA ALA A 126 11.93 1.26 10.86
C ALA A 126 12.28 -0.18 11.24
N PHE A 127 11.28 -1.05 11.38
CA PHE A 127 11.48 -2.47 11.64
C PHE A 127 12.25 -3.16 10.49
N LEU A 128 11.88 -2.90 9.24
CA LEU A 128 12.57 -3.47 8.07
C LEU A 128 14.00 -2.95 7.93
N VAL A 129 14.22 -1.67 8.23
CA VAL A 129 15.57 -1.08 8.27
C VAL A 129 16.43 -1.69 9.38
N TRP A 130 15.85 -1.93 10.56
CA TRP A 130 16.57 -2.54 11.67
C TRP A 130 16.88 -4.03 11.44
N ARG A 131 15.98 -4.75 10.76
CA ARG A 131 16.10 -6.18 10.48
C ARG A 131 17.12 -6.50 9.37
N GLY A 132 17.20 -5.65 8.35
CA GLY A 132 18.07 -5.80 7.18
C GLY A 132 19.52 -5.49 7.47
#